data_AF-A0AAW2YCY7-F1
#
_entry.id   AF-A0AAW2YCY7-F1
#
_cell.length_a   1.000
_cell.length_b   1.000
_cell.length_c   1.000
_cell.angle_alpha   90.00
_cell.angle_beta   90.00
_cell.angle_gamma   90.00
#
_symmetry.space_group_name_H-M   'P 1'
#
loop_
_entity.id
_entity.type
_entity.pdbx_description
1 polymer ?
#
loop_
_entity_poly.entity_id
_entity_poly.type
_entity_poly.pdbx_seq_one_letter_code
_entity_poly.pdbx_strand_id
1 'polypeptide(L)'
;MGVSVPIIVITIALHLIAFVLAVAAERRRSTANVVPDEYDEKTYCRYGTDASTAYGMTAFGLLLISQTVVHGVTKCLFSGEG
;
A
#
# COMPACT_ATOMS: atom_id res chain seq x y z
N MET A 1 -27.03 12.70 8.40
CA MET A 1 -25.95 13.26 7.55
C MET A 1 -24.60 13.43 8.26
N GLY A 2 -24.52 13.34 9.60
CA GLY A 2 -23.25 13.54 10.32
C GLY A 2 -22.29 12.36 10.37
N VAL A 3 -22.76 11.12 10.18
CA VAL A 3 -21.94 9.90 10.30
C VAL A 3 -21.16 9.59 9.02
N SER A 4 -21.63 10.02 7.86
CA SER A 4 -20.99 9.76 6.57
C SER A 4 -19.73 10.59 6.34
N VAL A 5 -19.69 11.84 6.83
CA VAL A 5 -18.53 12.74 6.69
C VAL A 5 -17.24 12.16 7.28
N PRO A 6 -17.20 11.70 8.55
CA PRO A 6 -15.97 11.13 9.10
C PRO A 6 -15.53 9.85 8.37
N ILE A 7 -16.47 9.02 7.92
CA ILE A 7 -16.17 7.79 7.16
C ILE A 7 -15.49 8.12 5.83
N ILE A 8 -16.02 9.11 5.10
CA ILE A 8 -15.44 9.58 3.84
C ILE A 8 -14.03 10.13 4.07
N VAL A 9 -13.84 10.97 5.09
CA VAL A 9 -12.53 11.56 5.42
C VAL A 9 -11.49 10.48 5.74
N ILE A 10 -11.85 9.50 6.58
CA ILE A 10 -10.95 8.37 6.92
C ILE A 10 -10.62 7.54 5.69
N THR A 11 -11.62 7.27 4.85
CA THR A 11 -11.44 6.49 3.62
C THR A 11 -10.47 7.20 2.68
N ILE A 12 -10.64 8.50 2.44
CA ILE A 12 -9.74 9.30 1.60
C ILE A 12 -8.32 9.29 2.17
N ALA A 13 -8.14 9.46 3.48
CA ALA A 13 -6.83 9.42 4.12
C ALA A 13 -6.13 8.06 3.91
N LEU A 14 -6.84 6.95 4.07
CA LEU A 14 -6.31 5.60 3.84
C LEU A 14 -5.85 5.40 2.39
N HIS A 15 -6.60 5.92 1.42
CA HIS A 15 -6.23 5.85 0.00
C HIS A 15 -4.96 6.66 -0.31
N LEU A 16 -4.83 7.87 0.25
CA LEU A 16 -3.64 8.69 0.06
C LEU A 16 -2.39 8.02 0.64
N ILE A 17 -2.51 7.41 1.82
CA ILE A 17 -1.41 6.66 2.44
C ILE A 17 -1.04 5.45 1.57
N ALA A 18 -2.01 4.69 1.07
CA ALA A 18 -1.75 3.56 0.19
C ALA A 18 -1.02 3.98 -1.10
N PHE A 19 -1.40 5.12 -1.70
CA PHE A 19 -0.73 5.66 -2.88
C PHE A 19 0.73 6.03 -2.60
N VAL A 20 1.01 6.70 -1.48
CA VAL A 20 2.38 7.06 -1.09
C VAL A 20 3.23 5.81 -0.85
N LEU A 21 2.68 4.78 -0.19
CA LEU A 21 3.37 3.51 0.04
C LEU A 21 3.66 2.76 -1.26
N ALA A 22 2.75 2.79 -2.24
CA ALA A 22 2.98 2.22 -3.56
C ALA A 22 4.13 2.92 -4.29
N VAL A 23 4.13 4.26 -4.31
CA VAL A 23 5.22 5.05 -4.90
C VAL A 23 6.55 4.78 -4.18
N ALA A 24 6.54 4.65 -2.85
CA ALA A 24 7.73 4.30 -2.07
C ALA A 24 8.26 2.90 -2.41
N ALA A 25 7.37 1.93 -2.64
CA ALA A 25 7.74 0.58 -3.08
C ALA A 25 8.44 0.60 -4.44
N GLU A 26 7.93 1.37 -5.40
CA GLU A 26 8.52 1.52 -6.74
C GLU A 26 9.88 2.22 -6.69
N ARG A 27 10.00 3.30 -5.91
CA ARG A 27 11.27 4.04 -5.73
C ARG A 27 12.38 3.15 -5.16
N ARG A 28 12.05 2.23 -4.25
CA ARG A 28 13.05 1.37 -3.56
C ARG A 28 13.48 0.16 -4.39
N ARG A 29 12.71 -0.25 -5.41
CA ARG A 29 13.10 -1.35 -6.32
C ARG A 29 14.31 -1.00 -7.19
N SER A 30 14.63 0.29 -7.34
CA SER A 30 15.73 0.77 -8.18
C SER A 30 17.09 0.86 -7.48
N THR A 31 17.19 0.52 -6.18
CA THR A 31 18.48 0.56 -5.46
C THR A 31 19.17 -0.81 -5.53
N ALA A 32 19.76 -1.12 -6.69
CA ALA A 32 20.74 -2.19 -6.82
C ALA A 32 22.13 -1.61 -6.56
N ASN A 33 22.85 -2.16 -5.58
CA ASN A 33 24.23 -1.76 -5.35
C ASN A 33 25.17 -2.70 -6.11
N VAL A 34 26.06 -2.14 -6.92
CA VAL A 34 27.03 -2.92 -7.69
C VAL A 34 28.18 -3.25 -6.76
N VAL A 35 28.32 -4.52 -6.41
CA VAL A 35 29.39 -5.00 -5.53
C VAL A 35 30.35 -5.85 -6.36
N PRO A 36 31.67 -5.59 -6.30
CA PRO A 36 32.66 -6.46 -6.92
C PRO A 36 32.69 -7.79 -6.16
N ASP A 37 32.70 -8.91 -6.89
CA ASP A 37 32.92 -10.24 -6.30
C ASP A 37 34.40 -10.36 -5.87
N GLU A 38 34.65 -11.08 -4.78
CA GLU A 38 35.97 -11.24 -4.18
C GLU A 38 36.80 -12.33 -4.90
N TYR A 39 36.14 -13.22 -5.65
CA TYR A 39 36.76 -14.40 -6.27
C TYR A 39 36.76 -14.40 -7.80
N ASP A 40 35.95 -13.58 -8.44
CA ASP A 40 35.82 -13.49 -9.89
C ASP A 40 35.75 -12.00 -10.27
N GLU A 41 36.36 -11.54 -11.37
CA GLU A 41 36.34 -10.13 -11.79
C GLU A 41 34.95 -9.66 -12.28
N LYS A 42 33.89 -10.29 -11.78
CA LYS A 42 32.50 -10.04 -12.16
C LYS A 42 31.81 -9.22 -11.08
N THR A 43 31.20 -8.13 -11.52
CA THR A 43 30.32 -7.33 -10.69
C THR A 43 28.92 -7.95 -10.66
N TYR A 44 28.37 -8.16 -9.47
CA TYR A 44 26.96 -8.56 -9.31
C TYR A 44 26.13 -7.44 -8.70
N CYS A 45 24.86 -7.39 -9.09
CA CYS A 45 23.91 -6.44 -8.55
C CYS A 45 23.31 -7.01 -7.25
N ARG A 46 23.72 -6.47 -6.10
CA ARG A 46 23.08 -6.78 -4.82
C ARG A 46 21.80 -5.96 -4.71
N TYR A 47 20.66 -6.63 -4.81
CA TYR A 47 19.37 -6.01 -4.55
C TYR A 47 19.23 -5.73 -3.05
N GLY A 48 18.72 -4.54 -2.71
CA GLY A 48 18.42 -4.17 -1.33
C GLY A 48 17.32 -5.04 -0.71
N THR A 49 17.19 -4.97 0.62
CA THR A 49 16.16 -5.64 1.45
C THR A 49 14.74 -5.57 0.87
N ASP A 50 13.92 -6.61 1.10
CA ASP A 50 12.52 -6.81 0.65
C ASP A 50 11.47 -5.77 1.13
N ALA A 51 11.91 -4.58 1.54
CA ALA A 51 11.00 -3.53 2.00
C ALA A 51 10.04 -3.05 0.90
N SER A 52 10.40 -3.15 -0.38
CA SER A 52 9.48 -2.86 -1.49
C SER A 52 8.26 -3.79 -1.48
N THR A 53 8.46 -5.06 -1.14
CA THR A 53 7.39 -6.05 -1.03
C THR A 53 6.50 -5.74 0.17
N ALA A 54 7.10 -5.38 1.31
CA ALA A 54 6.36 -4.98 2.50
C ALA A 54 5.49 -3.74 2.25
N TYR A 55 6.03 -2.67 1.64
CA TYR A 55 5.28 -1.47 1.31
C TYR A 55 4.13 -1.75 0.32
N GLY A 56 4.36 -2.59 -0.70
CA GLY A 56 3.31 -3.01 -1.63
C GLY A 56 2.19 -3.80 -0.96
N MET A 57 2.52 -4.77 -0.09
CA MET A 57 1.53 -5.52 0.68
C MET A 57 0.73 -4.63 1.62
N THR A 58 1.38 -3.68 2.30
CA THR A 58 0.71 -2.72 3.17
C THR A 58 -0.21 -1.80 2.38
N ALA A 59 0.22 -1.29 1.23
CA ALA A 59 -0.61 -0.46 0.36
C ALA A 59 -1.88 -1.21 -0.09
N PHE A 60 -1.72 -2.46 -0.56
CA PHE A 60 -2.83 -3.30 -0.98
C PHE A 60 -3.80 -3.60 0.18
N GLY A 61 -3.28 -3.91 1.37
CA GLY A 61 -4.09 -4.15 2.56
C GLY A 61 -4.92 -2.94 2.97
N LEU A 62 -4.36 -1.73 2.93
CA LEU A 62 -5.08 -0.49 3.25
C LEU A 62 -6.23 -0.22 2.27
N LEU A 63 -6.03 -0.50 0.99
CA LEU A 63 -7.09 -0.38 -0.02
C LEU A 63 -8.22 -1.38 0.23
N LEU A 64 -7.89 -2.65 0.52
CA LEU A 64 -8.91 -3.66 0.85
C LEU A 64 -9.75 -3.25 2.06
N ILE A 65 -9.10 -2.79 3.14
CA ILE A 65 -9.80 -2.30 4.33
C ILE A 65 -10.74 -1.15 3.96
N SER A 66 -10.27 -0.19 3.16
CA SER A 66 -11.08 0.95 2.74
C SER A 66 -12.30 0.52 1.90
N GLN A 67 -12.14 -0.46 1.01
CA GLN A 67 -13.25 -1.03 0.25
C GLN A 67 -14.23 -1.76 1.18
N THR A 68 -13.75 -2.60 2.11
CA THR A 68 -14.60 -3.32 3.05
C THR A 68 -15.41 -2.38 3.94
N VAL A 69 -14.83 -1.27 4.40
CA VAL A 69 -15.54 -0.24 5.19
C VAL A 69 -16.68 0.38 4.38
N VAL A 70 -16.40 0.80 3.14
CA VAL A 70 -17.43 1.41 2.28
C VAL A 70 -18.53 0.40 1.92
N HIS A 71 -18.16 -0.83 1.57
CA HIS A 71 -19.12 -1.89 1.26
C HIS A 71 -19.95 -2.30 2.48
N GLY A 72 -19.35 -2.35 3.67
CA GLY A 72 -20.05 -2.64 4.92
C GLY A 72 -21.08 -1.56 5.28
N VAL A 73 -20.68 -0.28 5.20
CA VAL A 73 -21.59 0.85 5.44
C VAL A 73 -22.70 0.88 4.40
N THR A 74 -22.39 0.65 3.12
CA THR A 74 -23.39 0.65 2.04
C THR A 74 -24.36 -0.53 2.16
N LYS A 75 -23.90 -1.72 2.58
CA LYS A 75 -24.76 -2.88 2.86
C LYS A 75 -25.64 -2.67 4.10
N CYS A 76 -25.10 -2.08 5.17
CA CYS A 76 -25.90 -1.70 6.34
C CYS A 76 -26.95 -0.63 6.01
N LEU A 77 -26.64 0.30 5.09
CA LEU A 77 -27.60 1.30 4.62
C LEU A 77 -28.70 0.72 3.71
N PHE A 78 -28.43 -0.40 3.01
CA PHE A 78 -29.42 -1.10 2.18
C PHE A 78 -30.28 -2.12 2.97
N SER A 79 -29.92 -2.41 4.23
CA SER A 79 -30.74 -3.20 5.17
C SER A 79 -31.27 -2.34 6.34
N GLY A 80 -31.46 -1.04 6.12
CA GLY A 80 -32.14 -0.14 7.05
C GLY A 80 -33.55 0.19 6.56
N GLU A 81 -34.56 -0.37 7.25
CA GLU A 81 -36.00 -0.03 7.24
C GLU A 81 -36.75 0.02 5.90
N GLY A 82 -37.47 -1.07 5.63
CA GLY A 82 -38.92 -0.97 5.35
C GLY A 82 -39.69 -1.20 6.65
#